data_AF-A0A142V8A6-F1
#
_entry.id   AF-A0A142V8A6-F1
#
_cell.length_a   1.000
_cell.length_b   1.000
_cell.length_c   1.000
_cell.angle_alpha   90.00
_cell.angle_beta   90.00
_cell.angle_gamma   90.00
#
_symmetry.space_group_name_H-M   'P 1'
#
loop_
_entity.id
_entity.type
_entity.pdbx_description
1 polymer ?
#
loop_
_entity_poly.entity_id
_entity_poly.type
_entity_poly.pdbx_seq_one_letter_code
_entity_poly.pdbx_strand_id
1 'polypeptide(L)'
;MVTKKADWKEVKPLGEVSCSSHDCEHDLHCFRRQRPIKQTYRNGKCFACGVDLVDWNRIDKKNLKDVDYTINTIQKEMIRHVYWHKTIDEQALELARKKGLHQLKEDVEKRISKYISPASKDIFRDGTQTPFKGNLIYYAQHATATCCRKCAEEWHGIDRNRPLTPDEIHYMVDLVMLYMKQRVPDLPQ
;
A
#
# COMPACT_ATOMS: atom_id res chain seq x y z
N MET A 1 19.00 43.27 -1.70
CA MET A 1 19.23 41.99 -0.99
C MET A 1 18.35 40.94 -1.63
N VAL A 2 18.92 40.04 -2.43
CA VAL A 2 18.16 39.03 -3.20
C VAL A 2 17.97 37.81 -2.30
N THR A 3 16.75 37.55 -1.86
CA THR A 3 16.38 36.34 -1.13
C THR A 3 16.43 35.15 -2.07
N LYS A 4 17.28 34.17 -1.75
CA LYS A 4 17.49 32.91 -2.49
C LYS A 4 16.15 32.22 -2.78
N LYS A 5 15.90 31.91 -4.05
CA LYS A 5 14.85 30.98 -4.46
C LYS A 5 15.19 29.61 -3.87
N ALA A 6 14.19 28.92 -3.33
CA ALA A 6 14.33 27.57 -2.83
C ALA A 6 14.87 26.65 -3.95
N ASP A 7 15.99 25.99 -3.68
CA ASP A 7 16.64 25.03 -4.57
C ASP A 7 15.81 23.73 -4.61
N TRP A 8 14.70 23.76 -5.34
CA TRP A 8 13.97 22.54 -5.68
C TRP A 8 14.83 21.77 -6.68
N LYS A 9 15.59 20.79 -6.18
CA LYS A 9 16.20 19.79 -7.06
C LYS A 9 15.07 18.99 -7.68
N GLU A 10 15.00 19.03 -9.00
CA GLU A 10 14.13 18.19 -9.79
C GLU A 10 14.45 16.72 -9.44
N VAL A 11 13.63 16.10 -8.60
CA VAL A 11 13.83 14.73 -8.17
C VAL A 11 13.56 13.89 -9.41
N LYS A 12 14.59 13.24 -9.97
CA LYS A 12 14.42 12.28 -11.07
C LYS A 12 13.27 11.34 -10.69
N PRO A 13 12.40 10.95 -11.63
CA PRO A 13 11.36 9.98 -11.34
C PRO A 13 12.00 8.77 -10.66
N LEU A 14 11.54 8.45 -9.45
CA LEU A 14 11.93 7.22 -8.78
C LEU A 14 11.65 6.11 -9.78
N GLY A 15 12.69 5.36 -10.18
CA GLY A 15 12.62 4.35 -11.24
C GLY A 15 11.66 3.21 -10.91
N GLU A 16 11.88 2.02 -11.47
CA GLU A 16 11.09 0.85 -11.06
C GLU A 16 11.38 0.49 -9.60
N VAL A 17 10.47 0.86 -8.70
CA VAL A 17 10.57 0.55 -7.26
C VAL A 17 10.02 -0.84 -6.95
N SER A 18 10.68 -1.52 -6.03
CA SER A 18 10.31 -2.84 -5.54
C SER A 18 9.92 -2.77 -4.05
N CYS A 19 9.31 -3.83 -3.52
CA CYS A 19 9.01 -3.93 -2.08
C CYS A 19 10.27 -3.94 -1.18
N SER A 20 11.47 -4.05 -1.75
CA SER A 20 12.74 -3.98 -1.02
C SER A 20 13.50 -2.68 -1.27
N SER A 21 12.96 -1.76 -2.08
CA SER A 21 13.60 -0.48 -2.35
C SER A 21 13.53 0.42 -1.11
N HIS A 22 14.57 1.23 -0.91
CA HIS A 22 14.66 2.22 0.17
C HIS A 22 15.54 3.40 -0.29
N ASP A 23 15.33 4.55 0.34
CA ASP A 23 16.11 5.77 0.23
C ASP A 23 16.14 6.46 1.61
N CYS A 24 16.89 5.84 2.53
CA CYS A 24 16.90 6.20 3.93
C CYS A 24 17.42 7.63 4.19
N GLU A 25 18.22 8.19 3.28
CA GLU A 25 18.71 9.56 3.36
C GLU A 25 17.58 10.60 3.21
N HIS A 26 16.49 10.22 2.53
CA HIS A 26 15.30 11.03 2.31
C HIS A 26 14.10 10.56 3.13
N ASP A 27 14.34 9.87 4.24
CA ASP A 27 13.32 9.33 5.16
C ASP A 27 12.35 8.31 4.52
N LEU A 28 12.79 7.64 3.45
CA LEU A 28 12.06 6.56 2.79
C LEU A 28 12.72 5.22 3.10
N HIS A 29 12.08 4.44 3.94
CA HIS A 29 12.62 3.22 4.52
C HIS A 29 12.03 1.96 3.89
N CYS A 30 12.43 0.81 4.39
CA CYS A 30 11.81 -0.47 4.04
C CYS A 30 11.76 -1.35 5.28
N PHE A 31 10.55 -1.69 5.73
CA PHE A 31 10.33 -2.44 6.97
C PHE A 31 10.14 -3.94 6.71
N ARG A 32 10.44 -4.37 5.49
CA ARG A 32 10.30 -5.74 5.02
C ARG A 32 11.53 -6.59 5.29
N ARG A 33 11.34 -7.82 5.76
CA ARG A 33 12.35 -8.88 5.72
C ARG A 33 12.51 -9.43 4.31
N GLN A 34 13.76 -9.58 3.88
CA GLN A 34 14.05 -10.24 2.61
C GLN A 34 13.88 -11.75 2.73
N ARG A 35 12.88 -12.29 2.02
CA ARG A 35 12.64 -13.74 1.82
C ARG A 35 12.67 -14.62 3.10
N PRO A 36 11.86 -14.32 4.13
CA PRO A 36 11.79 -15.15 5.32
C PRO A 36 11.13 -16.52 5.04
N ILE A 37 11.74 -17.59 5.54
CA ILE A 37 11.25 -18.97 5.39
C ILE A 37 10.19 -19.30 6.47
N LYS A 38 10.53 -19.11 7.75
CA LYS A 38 9.68 -19.44 8.92
C LYS A 38 9.24 -18.22 9.73
N GLN A 39 9.54 -17.02 9.24
CA GLN A 39 9.27 -15.76 9.94
C GLN A 39 8.27 -14.92 9.13
N THR A 40 7.69 -13.92 9.79
CA THR A 40 6.88 -12.89 9.13
C THR A 40 7.74 -12.02 8.20
N TYR A 41 7.13 -11.49 7.13
CA TYR A 41 7.71 -10.45 6.29
C TYR A 41 7.94 -9.13 7.03
N ARG A 42 7.31 -8.88 8.18
CA ARG A 42 7.57 -7.67 8.98
C ARG A 42 8.95 -7.74 9.65
N ASN A 43 9.86 -6.82 9.35
CA ASN A 43 11.16 -6.71 10.04
C ASN A 43 11.10 -5.93 11.35
N GLY A 44 10.12 -5.03 11.51
CA GLY A 44 9.97 -4.16 12.66
C GLY A 44 10.74 -2.86 12.52
N LYS A 45 12.02 -2.94 12.18
CA LYS A 45 12.88 -1.79 11.87
C LYS A 45 13.17 -1.71 10.38
N CYS A 46 13.62 -0.55 9.90
CA CYS A 46 14.11 -0.46 8.54
C CYS A 46 15.24 -1.47 8.31
N PHE A 47 15.16 -2.31 7.30
CA PHE A 47 16.18 -3.34 7.07
C PHE A 47 17.55 -2.74 6.68
N ALA A 48 17.55 -1.57 6.05
CA ALA A 48 18.75 -0.93 5.52
C ALA A 48 19.51 -0.11 6.58
N CYS A 49 18.84 0.82 7.28
CA CYS A 49 19.47 1.70 8.26
C CYS A 49 19.20 1.33 9.73
N GLY A 50 18.29 0.38 10.00
CA GLY A 50 17.95 -0.04 11.35
C GLY A 50 17.05 0.91 12.15
N VAL A 51 16.55 2.00 11.55
CA VAL A 51 15.66 2.95 12.24
C VAL A 51 14.34 2.28 12.65
N ASP A 52 13.83 2.65 13.82
CA ASP A 52 12.58 2.17 14.37
C ASP A 52 11.57 3.33 14.43
N LEU A 53 10.67 3.40 13.45
CA LEU A 53 9.77 4.55 13.24
C LEU A 53 8.28 4.21 13.35
N VAL A 54 7.95 2.94 13.56
CA VAL A 54 6.59 2.41 13.40
C VAL A 54 6.10 1.82 14.72
N ASP A 55 4.98 2.34 15.23
CA ASP A 55 4.28 1.70 16.34
C ASP A 55 3.44 0.54 15.80
N TRP A 56 4.06 -0.64 15.71
CA TRP A 56 3.40 -1.84 15.21
C TRP A 56 2.21 -2.27 16.07
N ASN A 57 2.25 -2.03 17.38
CA ASN A 57 1.13 -2.34 18.27
C ASN A 57 -0.10 -1.50 17.94
N ARG A 58 0.10 -0.25 17.50
CA ARG A 58 -0.98 0.62 17.03
C ARG A 58 -1.54 0.15 15.68
N ILE A 59 -0.68 -0.24 14.74
CA ILE A 59 -1.11 -0.75 13.42
C ILE A 59 -1.86 -2.08 13.55
N ASP A 60 -1.39 -3.00 14.40
CA ASP A 60 -1.95 -4.35 14.53
C ASP A 60 -3.39 -4.36 15.07
N LYS A 61 -3.82 -3.28 15.75
CA LYS A 61 -5.21 -3.06 16.15
C LYS A 61 -6.15 -2.92 14.95
N LYS A 62 -5.64 -2.60 13.76
CA LYS A 62 -6.43 -2.40 12.53
C LYS A 62 -7.62 -1.45 12.76
N ASN A 63 -7.39 -0.42 13.59
CA ASN A 63 -8.42 0.49 14.03
C ASN A 63 -8.72 1.53 12.94
N LEU A 64 -9.86 1.40 12.27
CA LEU A 64 -10.29 2.33 11.22
C LEU A 64 -10.53 3.76 11.74
N LYS A 65 -10.78 3.96 13.03
CA LYS A 65 -10.88 5.32 13.63
C LYS A 65 -9.52 6.02 13.74
N ASP A 66 -8.44 5.29 13.52
CA ASP A 66 -7.06 5.75 13.62
C ASP A 66 -6.29 5.49 12.31
N VAL A 67 -7.04 5.44 11.22
CA VAL A 67 -6.50 5.07 9.91
C VAL A 67 -5.49 6.07 9.38
N ASP A 68 -5.62 7.35 9.76
CA ASP A 68 -4.66 8.40 9.38
C ASP A 68 -3.25 8.08 9.90
N TYR A 69 -3.14 7.54 11.11
CA TYR A 69 -1.84 7.09 11.62
C TYR A 69 -1.25 5.99 10.74
N THR A 70 -2.05 4.98 10.41
CA THR A 70 -1.62 3.86 9.56
C THR A 70 -1.19 4.35 8.18
N ILE A 71 -1.98 5.21 7.53
CA ILE A 71 -1.71 5.74 6.20
C ILE A 71 -0.49 6.68 6.16
N ASN A 72 -0.30 7.51 7.19
CA ASN A 72 0.89 8.36 7.26
C ASN A 72 2.14 7.54 7.56
N THR A 73 2.03 6.49 8.36
CA THR A 73 3.16 5.65 8.76
C THR A 73 3.59 4.70 7.64
N ILE A 74 2.64 4.10 6.90
CA ILE A 74 2.93 3.23 5.77
C ILE A 74 3.67 3.97 4.65
N GLN A 75 3.40 5.27 4.47
CA GLN A 75 4.10 6.13 3.53
C GLN A 75 5.56 6.40 3.88
N LYS A 76 6.04 6.02 5.07
CA LYS A 76 7.49 6.01 5.36
C LYS A 76 8.22 4.90 4.63
N GLU A 77 7.51 3.92 4.05
CA GLU A 77 8.13 2.92 3.19
C GLU A 77 8.16 3.39 1.74
N MET A 78 9.33 3.28 1.10
CA MET A 78 9.60 3.87 -0.21
C MET A 78 8.58 3.47 -1.27
N ILE A 79 8.29 2.17 -1.43
CA ILE A 79 7.31 1.73 -2.45
C ILE A 79 5.91 2.29 -2.16
N ARG A 80 5.52 2.41 -0.89
CA ARG A 80 4.20 2.92 -0.49
C ARG A 80 4.11 4.39 -0.76
N HIS A 81 5.16 5.14 -0.41
CA HIS A 81 5.31 6.54 -0.75
C HIS A 81 5.20 6.77 -2.26
N VAL A 82 5.95 5.99 -3.06
CA VAL A 82 5.93 6.13 -4.51
C VAL A 82 4.53 5.90 -5.04
N TYR A 83 3.86 4.81 -4.64
CA TYR A 83 2.50 4.51 -5.11
C TYR A 83 1.45 5.47 -4.58
N TRP A 84 1.70 6.10 -3.42
CA TRP A 84 0.87 7.18 -2.93
C TRP A 84 0.90 8.38 -3.88
N HIS A 85 2.08 8.76 -4.36
CA HIS A 85 2.28 9.96 -5.17
C HIS A 85 2.31 9.70 -6.68
N LYS A 86 2.32 8.44 -7.10
CA LYS A 86 2.42 8.05 -8.51
C LYS A 86 1.27 8.67 -9.32
N THR A 87 1.60 9.18 -10.50
CA THR A 87 0.61 9.58 -11.50
C THR A 87 -0.20 8.36 -11.91
N ILE A 88 -1.52 8.48 -11.83
CA ILE A 88 -2.46 7.43 -12.23
C ILE A 88 -2.70 7.59 -13.73
N ASP A 89 -2.67 6.49 -14.48
CA ASP A 89 -2.91 6.52 -15.93
C ASP A 89 -4.31 7.08 -16.24
N GLU A 90 -4.43 7.85 -17.32
CA GLU A 90 -5.68 8.49 -17.72
C GLU A 90 -6.83 7.48 -17.92
N GLN A 91 -6.54 6.34 -18.56
CA GLN A 91 -7.52 5.26 -18.75
C GLN A 91 -8.04 4.71 -17.41
N ALA A 92 -7.18 4.63 -16.39
CA ALA A 92 -7.57 4.16 -15.07
C ALA A 92 -8.47 5.18 -14.35
N LEU A 93 -8.19 6.49 -14.51
CA LEU A 93 -9.02 7.57 -13.99
C LEU A 93 -10.38 7.62 -14.70
N GLU A 94 -10.42 7.50 -16.03
CA GLU A 94 -11.65 7.50 -16.80
C GLU A 94 -12.56 6.33 -16.40
N LEU A 95 -12.00 5.12 -16.28
CA LEU A 95 -12.75 3.95 -15.82
C LEU A 95 -13.27 4.13 -14.40
N ALA A 96 -12.45 4.69 -13.50
CA ALA A 96 -12.85 4.94 -12.13
C ALA A 96 -14.01 5.96 -12.05
N ARG A 97 -13.93 7.05 -12.82
CA ARG A 97 -15.00 8.05 -12.91
C ARG A 97 -16.30 7.48 -13.50
N LYS A 98 -16.20 6.62 -14.53
CA LYS A 98 -17.38 5.93 -15.09
C LYS A 98 -18.06 5.00 -14.08
N LYS A 99 -17.30 4.39 -13.17
CA LYS A 99 -17.80 3.45 -12.16
C LYS A 99 -18.38 4.15 -10.93
N GLY A 100 -17.74 5.21 -10.46
CA GLY A 100 -18.07 5.83 -9.18
C GLY A 100 -17.66 4.99 -7.96
N LEU A 101 -17.79 5.58 -6.78
CA LEU A 101 -17.31 5.03 -5.52
C LEU A 101 -18.04 3.75 -5.13
N HIS A 102 -19.36 3.68 -5.34
CA HIS A 102 -20.15 2.49 -5.02
C HIS A 102 -19.66 1.26 -5.79
N GLN A 103 -19.58 1.33 -7.11
CA GLN A 103 -19.14 0.21 -7.93
C GLN A 103 -17.66 -0.12 -7.71
N LEU A 104 -16.81 0.89 -7.49
CA LEU A 104 -15.41 0.66 -7.13
C LEU A 104 -15.27 -0.10 -5.81
N LYS A 105 -16.09 0.21 -4.80
CA LYS A 105 -16.07 -0.52 -3.52
C LYS A 105 -16.37 -2.01 -3.72
N GLU A 106 -17.40 -2.33 -4.50
CA GLU A 106 -17.72 -3.73 -4.82
C GLU A 106 -16.58 -4.42 -5.57
N ASP A 107 -15.95 -3.74 -6.53
CA ASP A 107 -14.84 -4.28 -7.30
C ASP A 107 -13.62 -4.56 -6.43
N VAL A 108 -13.34 -3.66 -5.47
CA VAL A 108 -12.28 -3.82 -4.49
C VAL A 108 -12.55 -5.04 -3.60
N GLU A 109 -13.77 -5.19 -3.10
CA GLU A 109 -14.17 -6.33 -2.29
C GLU A 109 -14.05 -7.66 -3.06
N LYS A 110 -14.62 -7.73 -4.27
CA LYS A 110 -14.51 -8.90 -5.17
C LYS A 110 -13.05 -9.25 -5.43
N ARG A 111 -12.20 -8.24 -5.64
CA ARG A 111 -10.77 -8.43 -5.91
C ARG A 111 -10.01 -8.95 -4.69
N ILE A 112 -10.20 -8.33 -3.53
CA ILE A 112 -9.54 -8.77 -2.28
C ILE A 112 -9.98 -10.20 -1.97
N SER A 113 -11.27 -10.48 -1.98
CA SER A 113 -11.83 -11.81 -1.73
C SER A 113 -11.28 -12.87 -2.68
N LYS A 114 -11.14 -12.55 -3.97
CA LYS A 114 -10.67 -13.52 -4.97
C LYS A 114 -9.16 -13.73 -4.96
N TYR A 115 -8.37 -12.66 -4.89
CA TYR A 115 -6.93 -12.72 -5.16
C TYR A 115 -6.06 -12.61 -3.91
N ILE A 116 -6.57 -12.00 -2.83
CA ILE A 116 -5.80 -11.67 -1.63
C ILE A 116 -6.31 -12.43 -0.40
N SER A 117 -7.56 -12.90 -0.40
CA SER A 117 -8.11 -13.65 0.73
C SER A 117 -7.45 -15.00 0.94
N PRO A 118 -7.25 -15.86 -0.08
CA PRO A 118 -6.73 -17.21 0.16
C PRO A 118 -5.39 -17.23 0.88
N ALA A 119 -5.07 -18.34 1.56
CA ALA A 119 -3.75 -18.47 2.18
C ALA A 119 -2.65 -18.41 1.11
N SER A 120 -1.49 -17.88 1.46
CA SER A 120 -0.34 -17.67 0.55
C SER A 120 0.05 -18.94 -0.22
N LYS A 121 -0.04 -20.11 0.44
CA LYS A 121 0.24 -21.42 -0.18
C LYS A 121 -0.74 -21.79 -1.30
N ASP A 122 -1.96 -21.27 -1.26
CA ASP A 122 -3.04 -21.55 -2.20
C ASP A 122 -3.10 -20.50 -3.33
N ILE A 123 -2.24 -19.47 -3.26
CA ILE A 123 -2.14 -18.40 -4.26
C ILE A 123 -0.97 -18.70 -5.21
N PHE A 124 -1.29 -18.85 -6.49
CA PHE A 124 -0.26 -18.93 -7.52
C PHE A 124 0.59 -17.66 -7.53
N ARG A 125 1.90 -17.83 -7.29
CA ARG A 125 2.90 -16.74 -7.24
C ARG A 125 2.47 -15.58 -6.33
N ASP A 126 2.22 -15.85 -5.05
CA ASP A 126 1.99 -14.80 -4.06
C ASP A 126 3.07 -13.70 -4.12
N GLY A 127 2.65 -12.44 -4.22
CA GLY A 127 3.48 -11.28 -4.57
C GLY A 127 3.22 -10.69 -5.95
N THR A 128 2.45 -11.34 -6.83
CA THR A 128 2.16 -10.87 -8.20
C THR A 128 0.68 -10.67 -8.50
N GLN A 129 -0.18 -10.65 -7.48
CA GLN A 129 -1.65 -10.62 -7.62
C GLN A 129 -2.14 -9.30 -8.21
N THR A 130 -1.40 -8.22 -7.92
CA THR A 130 -1.79 -6.86 -8.26
C THR A 130 -0.83 -6.27 -9.28
N PRO A 131 -1.28 -6.04 -10.53
CA PRO A 131 -0.49 -5.32 -11.53
C PRO A 131 -0.11 -3.93 -11.02
N PHE A 132 0.81 -3.26 -11.71
CA PHE A 132 1.35 -1.98 -11.23
C PHE A 132 0.63 -0.74 -11.78
N LYS A 133 -0.22 -0.90 -12.81
CA LYS A 133 -0.88 0.20 -13.54
C LYS A 133 -2.12 -0.28 -14.31
N GLY A 134 -2.90 0.66 -14.85
CA GLY A 134 -4.09 0.38 -15.68
C GLY A 134 -5.41 0.19 -14.93
N ASN A 135 -5.41 0.26 -13.60
CA ASN A 135 -6.63 0.32 -12.80
C ASN A 135 -6.36 1.06 -11.48
N LEU A 136 -7.24 1.97 -11.08
CA LEU A 136 -7.11 2.75 -9.85
C LEU A 136 -6.94 1.88 -8.60
N ILE A 137 -7.61 0.72 -8.56
CA ILE A 137 -7.50 -0.26 -7.46
C ILE A 137 -6.06 -0.73 -7.27
N TYR A 138 -5.30 -0.86 -8.36
CA TYR A 138 -3.94 -1.37 -8.29
C TYR A 138 -3.00 -0.39 -7.62
N TYR A 139 -3.12 0.90 -7.96
CA TYR A 139 -2.38 1.97 -7.31
C TYR A 139 -2.68 2.01 -5.81
N ALA A 140 -3.97 1.97 -5.48
CA ALA A 140 -4.44 1.98 -4.10
C ALA A 140 -3.92 0.79 -3.28
N GLN A 141 -3.96 -0.42 -3.85
CA GLN A 141 -3.49 -1.62 -3.18
C GLN A 141 -1.98 -1.61 -2.91
N HIS A 142 -1.17 -1.11 -3.85
CA HIS A 142 0.27 -0.96 -3.64
C HIS A 142 0.59 0.11 -2.60
N ALA A 143 -0.11 1.24 -2.65
CA ALA A 143 0.05 2.34 -1.69
C ALA A 143 -0.32 1.93 -0.25
N THR A 144 -1.30 1.04 -0.08
CA THR A 144 -1.84 0.63 1.22
C THR A 144 -1.34 -0.74 1.70
N ALA A 145 -0.36 -1.35 1.03
CA ALA A 145 0.14 -2.71 1.32
C ALA A 145 -0.95 -3.80 1.34
N THR A 146 -2.00 -3.65 0.54
CA THR A 146 -3.08 -4.66 0.37
C THR A 146 -2.98 -5.42 -0.96
N CYS A 147 -1.82 -5.33 -1.63
CA CYS A 147 -1.60 -5.88 -2.98
C CYS A 147 -1.27 -7.37 -3.06
N CYS A 148 -0.84 -8.01 -1.95
CA CYS A 148 -0.58 -9.45 -1.82
C CYS A 148 -0.55 -9.86 -0.33
N ARG A 149 -0.51 -11.17 -0.02
CA ARG A 149 -0.47 -11.63 1.38
C ARG A 149 0.81 -11.19 2.09
N LYS A 150 1.92 -11.13 1.35
CA LYS A 150 3.22 -10.75 1.92
C LYS A 150 3.28 -9.30 2.37
N CYS A 151 2.53 -8.40 1.72
CA CYS A 151 2.42 -7.01 2.14
C CYS A 151 1.42 -6.86 3.29
N ALA A 152 0.33 -7.64 3.25
CA ALA A 152 -0.65 -7.68 4.33
C ALA A 152 -0.07 -8.20 5.65
N GLU A 153 0.76 -9.25 5.61
CA GLU A 153 1.46 -9.78 6.78
C GLU A 153 2.47 -8.76 7.33
N GLU A 154 3.20 -8.10 6.43
CA GLU A 154 4.22 -7.12 6.79
C GLU A 154 3.62 -5.90 7.50
N TRP A 155 2.64 -5.24 6.88
CA TRP A 155 2.12 -3.99 7.40
C TRP A 155 0.99 -4.20 8.39
N HIS A 156 0.02 -5.05 8.07
CA HIS A 156 -1.22 -5.16 8.82
C HIS A 156 -1.24 -6.30 9.85
N GLY A 157 -0.14 -7.06 9.94
CA GLY A 157 0.01 -8.17 10.89
C GLY A 157 -0.93 -9.34 10.60
N ILE A 158 -1.45 -9.42 9.38
CA ILE A 158 -2.42 -10.42 8.97
C ILE A 158 -1.66 -11.68 8.51
N ASP A 159 -1.85 -12.79 9.23
CA ASP A 159 -1.16 -14.06 8.94
C ASP A 159 -1.42 -14.54 7.51
N ARG A 160 -0.36 -14.64 6.72
CA ARG A 160 -0.43 -15.06 5.32
C ARG A 160 -0.85 -16.51 5.13
N ASN A 161 -0.77 -17.36 6.15
CA ASN A 161 -0.95 -18.81 6.04
C ASN A 161 -2.40 -19.27 6.25
N ARG A 162 -3.31 -18.33 6.49
CA ARG A 162 -4.76 -18.57 6.53
C ARG A 162 -5.50 -17.62 5.60
N PRO A 163 -6.76 -17.95 5.24
CA PRO A 163 -7.63 -17.02 4.58
C PRO A 163 -7.86 -15.73 5.39
N LEU A 164 -8.19 -14.64 4.70
CA LEU A 164 -8.70 -13.43 5.36
C LEU A 164 -10.04 -13.71 6.03
N THR A 165 -10.23 -13.12 7.20
CA THR A 165 -11.54 -13.01 7.84
C THR A 165 -12.39 -11.93 7.16
N PRO A 166 -13.72 -11.96 7.28
CA PRO A 166 -14.59 -10.89 6.77
C PRO A 166 -14.18 -9.49 7.25
N ASP A 167 -13.82 -9.35 8.54
CA ASP A 167 -13.40 -8.08 9.11
C ASP A 167 -12.07 -7.59 8.52
N GLU A 168 -11.13 -8.48 8.24
CA GLU A 168 -9.87 -8.10 7.57
C GLU A 168 -10.09 -7.72 6.10
N ILE A 169 -11.05 -8.35 5.42
CA ILE A 169 -11.45 -7.94 4.06
C ILE A 169 -12.04 -6.54 4.11
N HIS A 170 -13.01 -6.28 5.00
CA HIS A 170 -13.61 -4.96 5.17
C HIS A 170 -12.56 -3.90 5.49
N TYR A 171 -11.66 -4.18 6.43
CA TYR A 171 -10.54 -3.30 6.77
C TYR A 171 -9.68 -2.96 5.54
N MET A 172 -9.29 -3.95 4.73
CA MET A 172 -8.51 -3.69 3.52
C MET A 172 -9.29 -2.92 2.45
N VAL A 173 -10.58 -3.22 2.28
CA VAL A 173 -11.45 -2.48 1.36
C VAL A 173 -11.48 -1.00 1.77
N ASP A 174 -11.67 -0.71 3.05
CA ASP A 174 -11.75 0.66 3.54
C ASP A 174 -10.42 1.43 3.36
N LEU A 175 -9.27 0.79 3.59
CA LEU A 175 -7.97 1.39 3.28
C LEU A 175 -7.83 1.77 1.80
N VAL A 176 -8.21 0.86 0.91
CA VAL A 176 -8.17 1.08 -0.54
C VAL A 176 -9.12 2.20 -0.94
N MET A 177 -10.34 2.24 -0.39
CA MET A 177 -11.30 3.29 -0.65
C MET A 177 -10.86 4.65 -0.12
N LEU A 178 -10.17 4.71 1.03
CA LEU A 178 -9.61 5.94 1.58
C LEU A 178 -8.56 6.54 0.65
N TYR A 179 -7.64 5.71 0.14
CA TYR A 179 -6.69 6.15 -0.90
C TYR A 179 -7.43 6.78 -2.09
N MET A 180 -8.46 6.11 -2.62
CA MET A 180 -9.17 6.58 -3.81
C MET A 180 -9.85 7.92 -3.56
N LYS A 181 -10.54 8.06 -2.43
CA LYS A 181 -11.22 9.31 -2.04
C LYS A 181 -10.24 10.48 -1.88
N GLN A 182 -9.04 10.23 -1.36
CA GLN A 182 -8.04 11.28 -1.19
C GLN A 182 -7.31 11.62 -2.50
N ARG A 183 -7.03 10.61 -3.33
CA ARG A 183 -6.25 10.80 -4.57
C ARG A 183 -7.08 11.23 -5.76
N VAL A 184 -8.37 10.91 -5.76
CA VAL A 184 -9.33 11.24 -6.82
C VAL A 184 -10.64 11.72 -6.15
N PRO A 185 -10.62 12.93 -5.53
CA PRO A 185 -11.75 13.44 -4.75
C PRO A 185 -13.00 13.76 -5.58
N ASP A 186 -12.88 13.81 -6.91
CA ASP A 186 -13.93 14.07 -7.89
C ASP A 186 -14.65 12.80 -8.38
N LEU A 187 -14.41 11.63 -7.79
CA LEU A 187 -15.14 10.42 -8.13
C LEU A 187 -16.64 10.58 -7.81
N PRO A 188 -17.55 10.24 -8.74
CA PRO A 188 -18.98 10.23 -8.45
C PRO A 188 -19.30 9.18 -7.39
N GLN A 189 -20.40 9.39 -6.66
CA GLN A 189 -20.87 8.46 -5.62
C GLN A 189 -21.28 7.12 -6.22
#